data_AF-A0A449A9C9-F1
#
_entry.id   AF-A0A449A9C9-F1
#
_cell.length_a   1.000
_cell.length_b   1.000
_cell.length_c   1.000
_cell.angle_alpha   90.00
_cell.angle_beta   90.00
_cell.angle_gamma   90.00
#
_symmetry.space_group_name_H-M   'P 1'
#
loop_
_entity.id
_entity.type
_entity.pdbx_description
1 polymer ?
#
loop_
_entity_poly.entity_id
_entity_poly.type
_entity_poly.pdbx_seq_one_letter_code
_entity_poly.pdbx_strand_id
1 'polypeptide(L)'
;MKKIIKLLAPIAALSPTLIASSCFLDGSYNIHQGNWDFNSFGNIENYKNIDKNSIKINFKNNYSVDFQNNVIAPKIKNVKTIEDLKRVINEHFIISITALRPHSGWGDGYAQFNHIHIENIPNVFLDHEKVLHFQMHIDSIENFKFENNIMRLKAKFASKNFDKNNKNQPLYYFEHELQIKVGGQNG
;
A
#
# COMPACT_ATOMS: atom_id res chain seq x y z
N MET A 1 19.84 -68.99 -27.23
CA MET A 1 18.55 -68.27 -27.14
C MET A 1 18.37 -67.71 -25.74
N LYS A 2 18.36 -66.39 -25.58
CA LYS A 2 17.43 -65.61 -24.74
C LYS A 2 17.78 -64.13 -24.86
N LYS A 3 16.72 -63.33 -24.96
CA LYS A 3 16.62 -61.94 -25.40
C LYS A 3 16.97 -60.96 -24.27
N ILE A 4 17.51 -59.79 -24.68
CA ILE A 4 17.11 -58.39 -24.34
C ILE A 4 17.04 -58.11 -22.81
N ILE A 5 17.64 -57.04 -22.27
CA ILE A 5 17.08 -55.68 -22.31
C ILE A 5 18.21 -54.68 -22.01
N LYS A 6 18.38 -53.72 -22.93
CA LYS A 6 19.05 -52.43 -22.68
C LYS A 6 18.30 -51.76 -21.52
N LEU A 7 18.88 -51.74 -20.33
CA LEU A 7 18.39 -50.88 -19.26
C LEU A 7 18.94 -49.49 -19.51
N LEU A 8 18.20 -48.69 -20.28
CA LEU A 8 18.28 -47.24 -20.20
C LEU A 8 17.81 -46.88 -18.79
N ALA A 9 18.74 -46.69 -17.87
CA ALA A 9 18.42 -46.06 -16.60
C ALA A 9 17.90 -44.65 -16.93
N PRO A 10 16.66 -44.29 -16.55
CA PRO A 10 16.33 -42.89 -16.49
C PRO A 10 17.16 -42.38 -15.33
N ILE A 11 18.25 -41.66 -15.63
CA ILE A 11 18.74 -40.66 -14.68
C ILE A 11 17.62 -39.63 -14.66
N ALA A 12 16.61 -39.91 -13.83
CA ALA A 12 15.68 -38.90 -13.37
C ALA A 12 16.59 -37.81 -12.82
N ALA A 13 16.68 -36.73 -13.59
CA ALA A 13 17.23 -35.50 -13.09
C ALA A 13 16.43 -35.21 -11.82
N LEU A 14 17.04 -35.48 -10.66
CA LEU A 14 16.67 -34.84 -9.42
C LEU A 14 17.09 -33.37 -9.57
N SER A 15 16.46 -32.67 -10.52
CA SER A 15 16.26 -31.25 -10.37
C SER A 15 15.54 -31.15 -9.03
N PRO A 16 16.11 -30.50 -8.01
CA PRO A 16 15.32 -30.15 -6.85
C PRO A 16 14.18 -29.34 -7.44
N THR A 17 13.00 -29.94 -7.51
CA THR A 17 11.78 -29.18 -7.51
C THR A 17 11.92 -28.34 -6.27
N LEU A 18 12.34 -27.09 -6.48
CA LEU A 18 12.05 -26.01 -5.57
C LEU A 18 10.56 -26.16 -5.35
N ILE A 19 10.23 -26.83 -4.25
CA ILE A 19 8.93 -26.72 -3.63
C ILE A 19 8.97 -25.28 -3.16
N ALA A 20 8.70 -24.35 -4.10
CA ALA A 20 8.02 -23.15 -3.77
C ALA A 20 6.73 -23.67 -3.16
N SER A 21 6.75 -23.85 -1.85
CA SER A 21 5.55 -23.82 -1.03
C SER A 21 4.98 -22.45 -1.32
N SER A 22 4.20 -22.39 -2.39
CA SER A 22 3.34 -21.27 -2.65
C SER A 22 2.46 -21.23 -1.43
N CYS A 23 2.69 -20.25 -0.57
CA CYS A 23 1.83 -19.94 0.56
C CYS A 23 0.50 -19.42 -0.01
N PHE A 24 -0.23 -20.28 -0.72
CA PHE A 24 -1.64 -20.12 -1.05
C PHE A 24 -2.42 -20.40 0.23
N LEU A 25 -2.45 -19.39 1.09
CA LEU A 25 -3.50 -19.24 2.07
C LEU A 25 -4.15 -17.90 1.75
N ASP A 26 -5.17 -17.96 0.90
CA ASP A 26 -6.23 -16.95 0.84
C ASP A 26 -6.88 -16.87 2.22
N GLY A 27 -6.27 -16.07 3.09
CA GLY A 27 -6.92 -15.62 4.30
C GLY A 27 -8.07 -14.70 3.89
N SER A 28 -9.29 -15.03 4.28
CA SER A 28 -10.40 -14.10 4.23
C SER A 28 -10.04 -12.85 5.04
N TYR A 29 -10.10 -11.68 4.43
CA TYR A 29 -9.86 -10.43 5.16
C TYR A 29 -11.01 -10.14 6.10
N ASN A 30 -10.64 -9.56 7.22
CA ASN A 30 -11.58 -8.95 8.13
C ASN A 30 -11.85 -7.52 7.64
N ILE A 31 -12.99 -7.32 6.98
CA ILE A 31 -13.33 -6.04 6.34
C ILE A 31 -14.15 -5.19 7.29
N HIS A 32 -13.67 -3.98 7.58
CA HIS A 32 -14.39 -3.00 8.38
C HIS A 32 -15.59 -2.46 7.58
N GLN A 33 -16.79 -2.50 8.16
CA GLN A 33 -18.00 -1.98 7.54
C GLN A 33 -18.13 -0.47 7.84
N GLY A 34 -18.36 0.34 6.81
CA GLY A 34 -18.46 1.80 6.96
C GLY A 34 -17.11 2.54 6.97
N ASN A 35 -17.14 3.84 7.24
CA ASN A 35 -15.92 4.65 7.32
C ASN A 35 -15.28 4.54 8.69
N TRP A 36 -13.95 4.50 8.72
CA TRP A 36 -13.20 4.65 9.95
C TRP A 36 -13.45 6.01 10.59
N ASP A 37 -13.70 6.00 11.90
CA ASP A 37 -13.52 7.17 12.74
C ASP A 37 -12.06 7.22 13.21
N PHE A 38 -11.25 8.06 12.57
CA PHE A 38 -9.83 8.21 12.87
C PHE A 38 -9.55 8.71 14.30
N ASN A 39 -10.53 9.33 14.96
CA ASN A 39 -10.40 9.77 16.35
C ASN A 39 -10.60 8.62 17.35
N SER A 40 -11.16 7.49 16.91
CA SER A 40 -11.50 6.35 17.77
C SER A 40 -10.38 5.31 17.92
N PHE A 41 -9.28 5.42 17.16
CA PHE A 41 -8.25 4.38 17.08
C PHE A 41 -7.46 4.16 18.38
N GLY A 42 -7.52 5.06 19.35
CA GLY A 42 -6.71 5.01 20.57
C GLY A 42 -5.20 5.15 20.26
N ASN A 43 -4.35 4.49 21.05
CA ASN A 43 -2.90 4.48 20.84
C ASN A 43 -2.50 3.50 19.72
N ILE A 44 -2.77 3.88 18.47
CA ILE A 44 -2.26 3.14 17.31
C ILE A 44 -0.82 3.57 16.99
N GLU A 45 0.06 2.60 16.79
CA GLU A 45 1.44 2.88 16.35
C GLU A 45 1.44 3.51 14.96
N ASN A 46 2.17 4.61 14.79
CA ASN A 46 2.37 5.18 13.46
C ASN A 46 3.23 4.22 12.60
N TYR A 47 2.86 4.02 11.33
CA TYR A 47 3.45 3.03 10.43
C TYR A 47 3.20 1.57 10.83
N LYS A 48 2.11 1.28 11.54
CA LYS A 48 1.65 -0.09 11.84
C LYS A 48 1.59 -0.91 10.55
N ASN A 49 2.45 -1.93 10.45
CA ASN A 49 2.58 -2.84 9.32
C ASN A 49 2.89 -2.15 7.97
N ILE A 50 3.53 -0.98 7.97
CA ILE A 50 3.93 -0.24 6.78
C ILE A 50 5.44 0.02 6.82
N ASP A 51 6.14 -0.21 5.71
CA ASP A 51 7.51 0.31 5.57
C ASP A 51 7.45 1.83 5.40
N LYS A 52 7.84 2.57 6.44
CA LYS A 52 7.88 4.03 6.45
C LYS A 52 8.61 4.64 5.25
N ASN A 53 9.66 4.00 4.76
CA ASN A 53 10.49 4.55 3.68
C ASN A 53 9.91 4.28 2.28
N SER A 54 8.87 3.45 2.19
CA SER A 54 8.23 3.08 0.93
C SER A 54 7.14 4.06 0.46
N ILE A 55 6.69 4.95 1.34
CA ILE A 55 5.54 5.84 1.07
C ILE A 55 5.94 6.89 0.05
N LYS A 56 5.28 6.87 -1.10
CA LYS A 56 5.55 7.77 -2.21
C LYS A 56 4.25 8.28 -2.81
N ILE A 57 4.23 9.55 -3.18
CA ILE A 57 3.16 10.15 -3.99
C ILE A 57 3.70 10.40 -5.40
N ASN A 58 2.94 10.02 -6.41
CA ASN A 58 3.29 10.20 -7.82
C ASN A 58 2.06 10.68 -8.60
N PHE A 59 2.27 11.23 -9.80
CA PHE A 59 1.17 11.50 -10.71
C PHE A 59 0.53 10.19 -11.19
N LYS A 60 -0.80 10.17 -11.34
CA LYS A 60 -1.53 9.01 -11.90
C LYS A 60 -1.12 8.70 -13.34
N ASN A 61 -0.81 9.74 -14.10
CA ASN A 61 -0.46 9.66 -15.52
C ASN A 61 0.82 10.43 -15.79
N ASN A 62 1.43 10.20 -16.95
CA ASN A 62 2.56 10.98 -17.43
C ASN A 62 2.10 12.34 -17.98
N TYR A 63 1.66 13.24 -17.10
CA TYR A 63 1.19 14.57 -17.49
C TYR A 63 2.36 15.43 -18.00
N SER A 64 2.15 16.13 -19.12
CA SER A 64 3.12 17.12 -19.60
C SER A 64 3.34 18.25 -18.59
N VAL A 65 4.52 18.86 -18.61
CA VAL A 65 4.86 20.01 -17.75
C VAL A 65 3.84 21.13 -17.93
N ASP A 66 3.39 21.38 -19.15
CA ASP A 66 2.35 22.38 -19.44
C ASP A 66 1.01 22.04 -18.79
N PHE A 67 0.59 20.77 -18.83
CA PHE A 67 -0.64 20.35 -18.17
C PHE A 67 -0.53 20.47 -16.65
N GLN A 68 0.63 20.11 -16.08
CA GLN A 68 0.89 20.30 -14.66
C GLN A 68 0.83 21.78 -14.27
N ASN A 69 1.47 22.68 -15.03
CA ASN A 69 1.53 24.12 -14.75
C ASN A 69 0.18 24.83 -14.98
N ASN A 70 -0.57 24.46 -16.01
CA ASN A 70 -1.76 25.21 -16.44
C ASN A 70 -3.08 24.61 -15.93
N VAL A 71 -3.08 23.35 -15.50
CA VAL A 71 -4.30 22.67 -15.03
C VAL A 71 -4.16 22.20 -13.58
N ILE A 72 -3.13 21.43 -13.27
CA ILE A 72 -3.02 20.78 -11.94
C ILE A 72 -2.62 21.80 -10.87
N ALA A 73 -1.56 22.60 -11.09
CA ALA A 73 -1.09 23.58 -10.14
C ALA A 73 -2.16 24.64 -9.77
N PRO A 74 -2.93 25.21 -10.73
CA PRO A 74 -4.03 26.11 -10.40
C PRO A 74 -5.14 25.44 -9.60
N LYS A 75 -5.49 24.17 -9.89
CA LYS A 75 -6.46 23.41 -9.08
C LYS A 75 -5.99 23.27 -7.64
N ILE A 76 -4.72 22.90 -7.42
CA ILE A 76 -4.13 22.76 -6.08
C ILE A 76 -4.11 24.12 -5.35
N LYS A 77 -3.67 25.18 -6.02
CA LYS A 77 -3.61 26.54 -5.44
C LYS A 77 -4.97 27.06 -4.98
N ASN A 78 -6.04 26.63 -5.65
CA ASN A 78 -7.41 27.07 -5.36
C ASN A 78 -8.16 26.16 -4.36
N VAL A 79 -7.51 25.14 -3.79
CA VAL A 79 -8.09 24.30 -2.74
C VAL A 79 -8.40 25.14 -1.50
N LYS A 80 -9.64 25.08 -1.03
CA LYS A 80 -10.09 25.77 0.20
C LYS A 80 -10.63 24.82 1.27
N THR A 81 -10.98 23.60 0.89
CA THR A 81 -11.60 22.60 1.76
C THR A 81 -10.83 21.28 1.70
N ILE A 82 -11.03 20.43 2.71
CA ILE A 82 -10.45 19.08 2.75
C ILE A 82 -11.04 18.23 1.61
N GLU A 83 -12.31 18.41 1.29
CA GLU A 83 -13.01 17.71 0.22
C GLU A 83 -12.44 18.05 -1.15
N ASP A 84 -12.15 19.33 -1.41
CA ASP A 84 -11.48 19.76 -2.64
C ASP A 84 -10.08 19.15 -2.75
N LEU A 85 -9.34 19.13 -1.65
CA LEU A 85 -8.00 18.53 -1.60
C LEU A 85 -8.04 17.03 -1.90
N LYS A 86 -8.96 16.29 -1.24
CA LYS A 86 -9.19 14.87 -1.49
C LYS A 86 -9.55 14.61 -2.94
N ARG A 87 -10.41 15.46 -3.54
CA ARG A 87 -10.79 15.36 -4.95
C ARG A 87 -9.58 15.56 -5.87
N VAL A 88 -8.78 16.61 -5.65
CA VAL A 88 -7.58 16.88 -6.46
C VAL A 88 -6.56 15.75 -6.35
N ILE A 89 -6.36 15.20 -5.15
CA ILE A 89 -5.51 14.02 -4.91
C ILE A 89 -6.02 12.83 -5.71
N ASN A 90 -7.31 12.52 -5.60
CA ASN A 90 -7.91 11.41 -6.32
C ASN A 90 -7.98 11.64 -7.84
N GLU A 91 -8.00 12.87 -8.35
CA GLU A 91 -7.99 13.10 -9.80
C GLU A 91 -6.59 12.90 -10.39
N HIS A 92 -5.54 13.32 -9.69
CA HIS A 92 -4.23 13.54 -10.31
C HIS A 92 -3.08 12.73 -9.71
N PHE A 93 -3.24 12.15 -8.52
CA PHE A 93 -2.14 11.48 -7.81
C PHE A 93 -2.47 10.04 -7.39
N ILE A 94 -1.45 9.19 -7.39
CA ILE A 94 -1.45 7.92 -6.68
C ILE A 94 -0.52 8.03 -5.47
N ILE A 95 -0.84 7.27 -4.42
CA ILE A 95 0.06 7.07 -3.30
C ILE A 95 0.38 5.59 -3.25
N SER A 96 1.66 5.25 -3.37
CA SER A 96 2.16 3.88 -3.30
C SER A 96 2.86 3.63 -1.99
N ILE A 97 2.74 2.41 -1.46
CA ILE A 97 3.38 1.97 -0.22
C ILE A 97 3.82 0.53 -0.34
N THR A 98 4.65 0.09 0.59
CA THR A 98 4.96 -1.31 0.85
C THR A 98 4.36 -1.69 2.21
N ALA A 99 3.39 -2.60 2.18
CA ALA A 99 2.78 -3.18 3.36
C ALA A 99 3.57 -4.40 3.82
N LEU A 100 3.77 -4.50 5.13
CA LEU A 100 4.43 -5.60 5.82
C LEU A 100 3.33 -6.49 6.37
N ARG A 101 2.88 -7.47 5.58
CA ARG A 101 1.74 -8.32 5.97
C ARG A 101 2.20 -9.39 6.97
N PRO A 102 1.79 -9.28 8.26
CA PRO A 102 2.01 -10.36 9.20
C PRO A 102 1.11 -11.54 8.82
N HIS A 103 1.62 -12.75 8.90
CA HIS A 103 0.78 -13.94 8.83
C HIS A 103 1.32 -15.00 9.80
N SER A 104 0.45 -15.95 10.13
CA SER A 104 0.79 -17.12 10.93
C SER A 104 1.02 -18.30 9.97
N GLY A 105 2.27 -18.71 9.78
CA GLY A 105 2.61 -19.93 9.01
C GLY A 105 2.36 -21.20 9.83
N TRP A 106 2.21 -22.34 9.16
CA TRP A 106 2.26 -23.66 9.82
C TRP A 106 3.73 -24.04 10.06
N GLY A 107 4.14 -24.06 11.32
CA GLY A 107 5.38 -24.70 11.77
C GLY A 107 5.04 -25.92 12.60
N ASP A 108 5.61 -27.07 12.26
CA ASP A 108 5.52 -28.28 13.05
C ASP A 108 6.11 -28.05 14.44
N GLY A 109 5.24 -28.03 15.46
CA GLY A 109 5.61 -28.12 16.87
C GLY A 109 6.28 -26.86 17.44
N TYR A 110 5.60 -26.24 18.41
CA TYR A 110 6.15 -25.26 19.35
C TYR A 110 6.59 -23.90 18.76
N ALA A 111 5.59 -23.04 18.55
CA ALA A 111 5.62 -21.60 18.83
C ALA A 111 6.92 -20.82 18.53
N GLN A 112 7.03 -20.30 17.30
CA GLN A 112 7.40 -18.89 17.02
C GLN A 112 7.19 -18.59 15.53
N PHE A 113 6.08 -17.90 15.24
CA PHE A 113 5.78 -17.31 13.93
C PHE A 113 6.67 -16.08 13.74
N ASN A 114 7.24 -15.84 12.56
CA ASN A 114 7.64 -14.50 12.08
C ASN A 114 8.18 -14.59 10.63
N HIS A 115 7.36 -14.95 9.64
CA HIS A 115 7.64 -14.44 8.28
C HIS A 115 6.72 -13.24 8.01
N ILE A 116 7.26 -12.24 7.32
CA ILE A 116 6.54 -11.03 6.94
C ILE A 116 6.51 -11.04 5.42
N HIS A 117 5.31 -11.02 4.83
CA HIS A 117 5.21 -10.83 3.39
C HIS A 117 5.33 -9.34 3.07
N ILE A 118 6.13 -9.04 2.06
CA ILE A 118 6.28 -7.69 1.53
C ILE A 118 5.29 -7.55 0.38
N GLU A 119 4.29 -6.69 0.56
CA GLU A 119 3.22 -6.46 -0.40
C GLU A 119 3.39 -5.04 -0.97
N ASN A 120 3.63 -4.91 -2.28
CA ASN A 120 3.74 -3.61 -2.93
C ASN A 120 2.36 -3.12 -3.35
N ILE A 121 1.90 -2.02 -2.74
CA ILE A 121 0.60 -1.42 -3.00
C ILE A 121 0.81 -0.21 -3.93
N PRO A 122 0.51 -0.32 -5.23
CA PRO A 122 0.79 0.75 -6.18
C PRO A 122 -0.11 1.97 -6.00
N ASN A 123 -1.31 1.78 -5.44
CA ASN A 123 -2.25 2.85 -5.14
C ASN A 123 -3.11 2.50 -3.92
N VAL A 124 -2.91 3.22 -2.82
CA VAL A 124 -3.65 3.00 -1.56
C VAL A 124 -5.16 3.24 -1.70
N PHE A 125 -5.63 3.95 -2.73
CA PHE A 125 -7.06 4.23 -2.92
C PHE A 125 -7.83 3.10 -3.62
N LEU A 126 -7.13 2.05 -4.08
CA LEU A 126 -7.74 0.91 -4.77
C LEU A 126 -7.60 -0.34 -3.92
N ASP A 127 -8.54 -1.28 -4.10
CA ASP A 127 -8.45 -2.55 -3.40
C ASP A 127 -7.23 -3.34 -3.88
N HIS A 128 -6.33 -3.61 -2.93
CA HIS A 128 -5.28 -4.60 -3.10
C HIS A 128 -5.78 -5.96 -2.65
N GLU A 129 -5.44 -7.00 -3.39
CA GLU A 129 -5.86 -8.38 -3.12
C GLU A 129 -5.55 -8.88 -1.71
N LYS A 130 -4.56 -8.30 -1.01
CA LYS A 130 -4.08 -8.72 0.33
C LYS A 130 -4.22 -7.69 1.46
N VAL A 131 -4.47 -6.43 1.13
CA VAL A 131 -4.43 -5.31 2.10
C VAL A 131 -5.74 -4.50 2.11
N LEU A 132 -6.53 -4.60 1.03
CA LEU A 132 -7.68 -3.74 0.74
C LEU A 132 -7.28 -2.26 0.60
N HIS A 133 -8.22 -1.42 0.14
CA HIS A 133 -7.96 0.01 0.04
C HIS A 133 -7.82 0.69 1.41
N PHE A 134 -7.20 1.86 1.39
CA PHE A 134 -7.06 2.76 2.52
C PHE A 134 -8.03 3.92 2.42
N GLN A 135 -8.49 4.36 3.58
CA GLN A 135 -9.20 5.62 3.74
C GLN A 135 -8.20 6.69 4.14
N MET A 136 -8.34 7.89 3.55
CA MET A 136 -7.50 9.04 3.86
C MET A 136 -8.24 10.03 4.75
N HIS A 137 -7.57 10.47 5.80
CA HIS A 137 -8.01 11.52 6.71
C HIS A 137 -6.98 12.64 6.77
N ILE A 138 -7.48 13.87 6.84
CA ILE A 138 -6.69 15.10 6.95
C ILE A 138 -7.34 15.86 8.10
N ASP A 139 -6.60 16.11 9.18
CA ASP A 139 -7.18 16.68 10.41
C ASP A 139 -7.67 18.13 10.19
N SER A 140 -6.93 18.90 9.38
CA SER A 140 -7.22 20.31 9.09
C SER A 140 -6.67 20.69 7.72
N ILE A 141 -7.31 21.66 7.05
CA ILE A 141 -6.81 22.23 5.80
C ILE A 141 -5.47 22.95 5.98
N GLU A 142 -5.13 23.39 7.20
CA GLU A 142 -3.85 24.01 7.53
C GLU A 142 -2.65 23.04 7.41
N ASN A 143 -2.92 21.73 7.40
CA ASN A 143 -1.92 20.69 7.16
C ASN A 143 -1.55 20.54 5.68
N PHE A 144 -2.11 21.39 4.81
CA PHE A 144 -1.82 21.46 3.39
C PHE A 144 -1.13 22.78 3.04
N LYS A 145 -0.08 22.71 2.23
CA LYS A 145 0.62 23.87 1.68
C LYS A 145 0.95 23.65 0.22
N PHE A 146 0.86 24.72 -0.57
CA PHE A 146 1.31 24.75 -1.95
C PHE A 146 2.13 26.00 -2.23
N GLU A 147 3.45 25.83 -2.28
CA GLU A 147 4.42 26.92 -2.41
C GLU A 147 5.50 26.49 -3.40
N ASN A 148 5.95 27.39 -4.28
CA ASN A 148 7.01 27.11 -5.26
C ASN A 148 6.77 25.85 -6.09
N ASN A 149 5.51 25.61 -6.49
CA ASN A 149 5.09 24.40 -7.20
C ASN A 149 5.35 23.10 -6.43
N ILE A 150 5.44 23.15 -5.10
CA ILE A 150 5.57 21.98 -4.24
C ILE A 150 4.32 21.88 -3.38
N MET A 151 3.58 20.79 -3.54
CA MET A 151 2.51 20.40 -2.65
C MET A 151 3.09 19.65 -1.45
N ARG A 152 2.73 20.08 -0.24
CA ARG A 152 2.98 19.36 1.02
C ARG A 152 1.65 19.10 1.71
N LEU A 153 1.45 17.88 2.18
CA LEU A 153 0.24 17.48 2.89
C LEU A 153 0.56 16.46 3.97
N LYS A 154 0.23 16.77 5.22
CA LYS A 154 0.21 15.77 6.29
C LYS A 154 -1.15 15.06 6.33
N ALA A 155 -1.16 13.74 6.15
CA ALA A 155 -2.37 12.94 6.09
C ALA A 155 -2.22 11.59 6.81
N LYS A 156 -3.34 11.07 7.30
CA LYS A 156 -3.48 9.75 7.94
C LYS A 156 -4.18 8.78 6.99
N PHE A 157 -3.74 7.54 7.00
CA PHE A 157 -4.25 6.48 6.15
C PHE A 157 -4.51 5.23 6.98
N ALA A 158 -5.69 4.64 6.80
CA ALA A 158 -6.08 3.42 7.49
C ALA A 158 -6.67 2.42 6.49
N SER A 159 -6.14 1.20 6.42
CA SER A 159 -6.69 0.14 5.56
C SER A 159 -8.08 -0.27 6.03
N LYS A 160 -8.94 -0.71 5.11
CA LYS A 160 -10.23 -1.32 5.45
C LYS A 160 -10.12 -2.70 6.08
N ASN A 161 -8.95 -3.32 6.01
CA ASN A 161 -8.62 -4.51 6.77
C ASN A 161 -8.41 -4.14 8.25
N PHE A 162 -9.09 -4.82 9.17
CA PHE A 162 -8.99 -4.58 10.62
C PHE A 162 -8.20 -5.66 11.36
N ASP A 163 -7.66 -5.29 12.52
CA ASP A 163 -6.91 -6.20 13.38
C ASP A 163 -7.81 -7.30 13.97
N LYS A 164 -7.43 -8.56 13.79
CA LYS A 164 -8.22 -9.71 14.29
C LYS A 164 -8.49 -9.61 15.80
N ASN A 165 -7.55 -9.05 16.56
CA ASN A 165 -7.65 -8.92 18.01
C ASN A 165 -8.35 -7.62 18.44
N ASN A 166 -8.48 -6.63 17.54
CA ASN A 166 -9.15 -5.37 17.80
C ASN A 166 -9.86 -4.82 16.56
N LYS A 167 -11.17 -5.10 16.45
CA LYS A 167 -11.99 -4.73 15.29
C LYS A 167 -12.14 -3.21 15.09
N ASN A 168 -11.80 -2.42 16.10
CA ASN A 168 -11.86 -0.95 16.07
C ASN A 168 -10.53 -0.33 15.60
N GLN A 169 -9.53 -1.14 15.26
CA GLN A 169 -8.27 -0.67 14.73
C GLN A 169 -7.98 -1.26 13.35
N PRO A 170 -7.48 -0.44 12.42
CA PRO A 170 -6.99 -0.96 11.15
C PRO A 170 -5.79 -1.88 11.39
N LEU A 171 -5.63 -2.87 10.51
CA LEU A 171 -4.44 -3.70 10.48
C LEU A 171 -3.23 -2.90 9.97
N TYR A 172 -3.45 -1.98 9.03
CA TYR A 172 -2.42 -1.10 8.47
C TYR A 172 -2.77 0.36 8.69
N TYR A 173 -1.84 1.11 9.27
CA TYR A 173 -2.03 2.54 9.56
C TYR A 173 -0.74 3.31 9.38
N PHE A 174 -0.85 4.52 8.82
CA PHE A 174 0.26 5.46 8.81
C PHE A 174 -0.22 6.91 8.75
N GLU A 175 0.55 7.79 9.38
CA GLU A 175 0.48 9.24 9.27
C GLU A 175 1.79 9.72 8.66
N HIS A 176 1.70 10.42 7.54
CA HIS A 176 2.86 10.82 6.75
C HIS A 176 2.68 12.20 6.12
N GLU A 177 3.80 12.92 5.98
CA GLU A 177 3.85 14.15 5.19
C GLU A 177 4.20 13.78 3.75
N LEU A 178 3.22 13.91 2.86
CA LEU A 178 3.39 13.71 1.43
C LEU A 178 3.93 15.00 0.82
N GLN A 179 4.94 14.87 -0.05
CA GLN A 179 5.49 15.98 -0.81
C GLN A 179 5.62 15.62 -2.28
N ILE A 180 5.14 16.50 -3.17
CA ILE A 180 5.31 16.35 -4.62
C ILE A 180 5.51 17.70 -5.31
N LYS A 181 6.45 17.74 -6.26
CA LYS A 181 6.62 18.88 -7.16
C LYS A 181 5.59 18.77 -8.29
N VAL A 182 4.81 19.83 -8.47
CA VAL A 182 3.75 19.96 -9.47
C VAL A 182 4.10 21.06 -10.44
N GLY A 183 4.70 20.68 -11.57
CA GLY A 183 5.20 21.62 -12.56
C GLY A 183 6.55 22.26 -12.20
N GLY A 184 6.94 23.27 -12.97
CA GLY A 184 8.26 23.91 -12.94
C GLY A 184 8.82 24.15 -14.34
N GLN A 185 9.80 25.05 -14.47
CA GLN A 185 10.54 25.21 -15.73
C GLN A 185 11.38 23.97 -15.98
N ASN A 186 11.40 23.50 -17.23
CA ASN A 186 12.50 22.66 -17.70
C ASN A 186 13.78 23.50 -17.50
N GLY A 187 14.67 23.03 -16.65
CA GLY A 187 16.05 23.55 -16.64
C GLY A 187 16.73 23.20 -17.95
#